data_AF-A0A1A8NI18-F1
#
_entry.id   AF-A0A1A8NI18-F1
#
_cell.length_a   1.000
_cell.length_b   1.000
_cell.length_c   1.000
_cell.angle_alpha   90.00
_cell.angle_beta   90.00
_cell.angle_gamma   90.00
#
_symmetry.space_group_name_H-M   'P 1'
#
loop_
_entity.id
_entity.type
_entity.pdbx_description
1 polymer ?
#
loop_
_entity_poly.entity_id
_entity_poly.type
_entity_poly.pdbx_seq_one_letter_code
_entity_poly.pdbx_strand_id
1 'polypeptide(L)'
;VGLNLIGASHLVLYDIDWNPANDIQAMARVWRDGQKKTVHIYRLLTAGTIEERIFQRQVSKQGLSGTVVDLGKGAEHTSFSTNELQDLFSLSDTPCLTHDLLTCGCSTNGSVSDVVV
;
A
#
# COMPACT_ATOMS: atom_id res chain seq x y z
N VAL A 1 3.90 -15.33 -15.73
CA VAL A 1 3.78 -14.98 -17.17
C VAL A 1 3.69 -13.46 -17.26
N GLY A 2 4.49 -12.79 -18.10
CA GLY A 2 4.64 -11.32 -18.06
C GLY A 2 4.18 -10.65 -19.35
N LEU A 3 3.01 -10.00 -19.31
CA LEU A 3 2.55 -9.11 -20.37
C LEU A 3 3.38 -7.82 -20.39
N ASN A 4 3.62 -7.27 -21.57
CA ASN A 4 4.36 -6.02 -21.76
C ASN A 4 3.41 -4.92 -22.25
N LEU A 5 3.21 -3.88 -21.46
CA LEU A 5 2.25 -2.80 -21.68
C LEU A 5 2.93 -1.41 -21.71
N ILE A 6 4.17 -1.33 -22.18
CA ILE A 6 4.97 -0.08 -22.29
C ILE A 6 4.35 1.03 -23.16
N GLY A 7 3.25 0.77 -23.87
CA GLY A 7 2.48 1.81 -24.57
C GLY A 7 1.64 2.69 -23.63
N ALA A 8 1.25 2.14 -22.47
CA ALA A 8 0.54 2.88 -21.43
C ALA A 8 1.54 3.68 -20.58
N SER A 9 1.11 4.82 -20.04
CA SER A 9 1.90 5.65 -19.10
C SER A 9 1.16 5.92 -17.79
N HIS A 10 -0.10 5.53 -17.70
CA HIS A 10 -0.93 5.72 -16.52
C HIS A 10 -1.53 4.36 -16.16
N LEU A 11 -1.32 3.91 -14.93
CA LEU A 11 -1.88 2.69 -14.37
C LEU A 11 -2.75 3.05 -13.18
N VAL A 12 -4.00 2.58 -13.18
CA VAL A 12 -4.93 2.73 -12.05
C VAL A 12 -5.14 1.36 -11.43
N LEU A 13 -4.68 1.19 -10.20
CA LEU A 13 -5.00 0.07 -9.32
C LEU A 13 -6.29 0.44 -8.60
N TYR A 14 -7.39 -0.13 -9.06
CA TYR A 14 -8.73 0.23 -8.60
C TYR A 14 -9.05 -0.42 -7.25
N ASP A 15 -8.79 -1.73 -7.14
CA ASP A 15 -8.94 -2.53 -5.95
C ASP A 15 -7.59 -2.98 -5.41
N ILE A 16 -7.57 -3.42 -4.15
CA ILE A 16 -6.37 -3.92 -3.48
C ILE A 16 -6.46 -5.41 -3.20
N ASP A 17 -5.40 -6.14 -3.54
CA ASP A 17 -5.29 -7.56 -3.22
C ASP A 17 -4.77 -7.77 -1.78
N TRP A 18 -5.01 -8.93 -1.19
CA TRP A 18 -4.37 -9.31 0.07
C TRP A 18 -2.87 -9.62 -0.09
N ASN A 19 -2.48 -10.05 -1.29
CA ASN A 19 -1.12 -10.40 -1.65
C ASN A 19 -0.44 -9.22 -2.39
N PRO A 20 0.53 -8.54 -1.75
CA PRO A 20 1.24 -7.40 -2.37
C PRO A 20 1.97 -7.75 -3.66
N ALA A 21 2.30 -9.03 -3.89
CA ALA A 21 2.98 -9.46 -5.11
C ALA A 21 2.11 -9.30 -6.36
N ASN A 22 0.78 -9.34 -6.22
CA ASN A 22 -0.14 -9.20 -7.33
C ASN A 22 -0.09 -7.76 -7.89
N ASP A 23 -0.15 -6.75 -7.01
CA ASP A 23 -0.01 -5.34 -7.37
C ASP A 23 1.36 -5.04 -7.98
N ILE A 24 2.45 -5.55 -7.37
CA ILE A 24 3.81 -5.37 -7.91
C ILE A 24 3.92 -5.96 -9.31
N GLN A 25 3.35 -7.15 -9.52
CA GLN A 25 3.34 -7.77 -10.85
C GLN A 25 2.56 -6.93 -11.86
N ALA A 26 1.43 -6.32 -11.48
CA ALA A 26 0.67 -5.44 -12.34
C ALA A 26 1.45 -4.17 -12.72
N MET A 27 2.10 -3.52 -11.75
CA MET A 27 2.97 -2.35 -11.97
C MET A 27 4.12 -2.67 -12.93
N ALA A 28 4.75 -3.84 -12.77
CA ALA A 28 5.85 -4.31 -13.62
C ALA A 28 5.46 -4.60 -15.09
N ARG A 29 4.16 -4.57 -15.44
CA ARG A 29 3.72 -4.65 -16.84
C ARG A 29 3.88 -3.32 -17.57
N VAL A 30 3.80 -2.20 -16.86
CA VAL A 30 3.81 -0.83 -17.43
C VAL A 30 5.14 -0.13 -17.18
N TRP A 31 5.64 -0.18 -15.94
CA TRP A 31 6.96 0.34 -15.58
C TRP A 31 8.02 -0.73 -15.84
N ARG A 32 8.56 -0.72 -17.06
CA ARG A 32 9.46 -1.74 -17.56
C ARG A 32 10.37 -1.16 -18.65
N ASP A 33 11.51 -1.83 -18.88
CA ASP A 33 12.40 -1.54 -20.00
C ASP A 33 11.64 -1.39 -21.33
N GLY A 34 11.95 -0.33 -22.06
CA GLY A 34 11.26 0.06 -23.30
C GLY A 34 10.18 1.13 -23.12
N GLN A 35 9.78 1.44 -21.88
CA GLN A 35 8.96 2.61 -21.58
C GLN A 35 9.72 3.91 -21.87
N LYS A 36 9.08 4.85 -22.57
CA LYS A 36 9.67 6.14 -22.96
C LYS A 36 9.02 7.35 -22.29
N LYS A 37 7.86 7.15 -21.67
CA LYS A 37 7.09 8.20 -20.99
C LYS A 37 7.22 8.03 -19.49
N THR A 38 7.13 9.13 -18.75
CA THR A 38 6.96 9.08 -17.29
C THR A 38 5.72 8.25 -16.96
N VAL A 39 5.88 7.26 -16.08
CA VAL A 39 4.79 6.39 -15.66
C VAL A 39 4.19 6.93 -14.37
N HIS A 40 2.86 7.08 -14.35
CA HIS A 40 2.09 7.43 -13.18
C HIS A 40 1.27 6.22 -12.74
N ILE A 41 1.41 5.86 -11.46
CA ILE A 41 0.68 4.75 -10.85
C ILE A 41 -0.23 5.34 -9.78
N TYR A 42 -1.52 5.13 -9.95
CA TYR A 42 -2.55 5.56 -9.01
C TYR A 42 -3.10 4.33 -8.32
N ARG A 43 -3.12 4.34 -6.99
CA ARG A 43 -3.82 3.34 -6.18
C ARG A 43 -4.98 4.04 -5.50
N LEU A 44 -6.19 3.58 -5.77
CA LEU A 44 -7.39 4.09 -5.14
C LEU A 44 -7.65 3.30 -3.87
N LEU A 45 -7.97 4.00 -2.78
CA LEU A 45 -8.29 3.43 -1.49
C LEU A 45 -9.43 4.23 -0.88
N THR A 46 -10.42 3.55 -0.32
CA THR A 46 -11.49 4.20 0.43
C THR A 46 -11.04 4.40 1.88
N ALA A 47 -10.97 5.66 2.32
CA ALA A 47 -10.50 6.05 3.64
C ALA A 47 -11.32 5.43 4.78
N GLY A 48 -10.65 4.97 5.83
CA GLY A 48 -11.26 4.40 7.03
C GLY A 48 -11.93 3.03 6.84
N THR A 49 -11.87 2.47 5.65
CA THR A 49 -12.47 1.17 5.30
C THR A 49 -11.47 0.01 5.39
N ILE A 50 -11.97 -1.19 5.12
CA ILE A 50 -11.17 -2.39 4.99
C ILE A 50 -10.06 -2.26 3.92
N GLU A 51 -10.28 -1.51 2.83
CA GLU A 51 -9.28 -1.34 1.76
C GLU A 51 -8.01 -0.66 2.30
N GLU A 52 -8.18 0.38 3.11
CA GLU A 52 -7.05 1.10 3.71
C GLU A 52 -6.30 0.22 4.74
N ARG A 53 -7.01 -0.63 5.50
CA ARG A 53 -6.38 -1.58 6.43
C ARG A 53 -5.64 -2.71 5.72
N ILE A 54 -6.19 -3.23 4.62
CA ILE A 54 -5.48 -4.21 3.77
C ILE A 54 -4.20 -3.57 3.23
N PHE A 55 -4.28 -2.33 2.74
CA PHE A 55 -3.11 -1.59 2.27
C PHE A 55 -2.03 -1.45 3.35
N GLN A 56 -2.40 -1.01 4.55
CA GLN A 56 -1.47 -0.90 5.68
C GLN A 56 -0.76 -2.23 5.96
N ARG A 57 -1.50 -3.34 5.96
CA ARG A 57 -0.92 -4.68 6.16
C ARG A 57 0.02 -5.09 5.03
N GLN A 58 -0.30 -4.78 3.78
CA GLN A 58 0.62 -5.01 2.67
C GLN A 58 1.94 -4.25 2.88
N VAL A 59 1.87 -2.98 3.26
CA VAL A 59 3.06 -2.14 3.52
C VAL A 59 3.89 -2.69 4.67
N SER A 60 3.26 -3.07 5.79
CA SER A 60 3.95 -3.71 6.91
C SER A 60 4.61 -5.01 6.49
N LYS A 61 3.92 -5.86 5.72
CA LYS A 61 4.45 -7.14 5.23
C LYS A 61 5.64 -6.95 4.29
N GLN A 62 5.57 -5.99 3.38
CA GLN A 62 6.68 -5.64 2.49
C GLN A 62 7.87 -5.08 3.28
N GLY A 63 7.63 -4.18 4.25
CA GLY A 63 8.66 -3.62 5.12
C GLY A 63 9.40 -4.70 5.91
N LEU A 64 8.66 -5.63 6.53
CA LEU A 64 9.23 -6.77 7.26
C LEU A 64 9.99 -7.72 6.32
N SER A 65 9.43 -8.04 5.13
CA SER A 65 10.10 -8.91 4.16
C SER A 65 11.43 -8.33 3.67
N GLY A 66 11.57 -7.00 3.59
CA GLY A 66 12.83 -6.33 3.27
C GLY A 66 13.89 -6.44 4.37
N THR A 67 13.47 -6.63 5.63
CA THR A 67 14.37 -6.81 6.79
C THR A 67 14.68 -8.29 7.08
N VAL A 68 13.78 -9.22 6.74
CA VAL A 68 13.85 -10.65 7.10
C VAL A 68 14.62 -11.51 6.08
N VAL A 69 15.18 -10.91 5.02
CA VAL A 69 16.01 -11.64 4.03
C VAL A 69 17.28 -12.31 4.61
N ASP A 70 17.60 -12.11 5.90
CA ASP A 70 18.70 -12.78 6.60
C ASP A 70 18.30 -13.95 7.53
N LEU A 71 17.01 -14.24 7.74
CA LEU A 71 16.61 -15.32 8.65
C LEU A 71 15.54 -16.21 8.00
N GLY A 72 16.00 -17.38 7.51
CA GLY A 72 15.18 -18.44 6.93
C GLY A 72 14.15 -19.04 7.89
N LYS A 73 13.14 -18.27 8.26
CA LYS A 73 11.93 -18.74 8.93
C LYS A 73 10.78 -18.74 7.93
N GLY A 74 10.15 -19.91 7.84
CA GLY A 74 9.05 -20.20 6.94
C GLY A 74 7.89 -19.23 7.10
N ALA A 75 6.96 -19.33 6.15
CA ALA A 75 5.72 -18.56 6.05
C ALA A 75 4.89 -18.64 7.34
N GLU A 76 5.22 -17.84 8.34
CA GLU A 76 4.41 -17.67 9.54
C GLU A 76 3.44 -16.49 9.36
N HIS A 77 2.21 -16.74 9.83
CA HIS A 77 1.13 -15.79 10.12
C HIS A 77 0.14 -15.45 8.99
N THR A 78 -0.69 -16.42 8.63
CA THR A 78 -2.05 -16.17 8.09
C THR A 78 -3.13 -16.12 9.19
N SER A 79 -2.74 -16.13 10.48
CA SER A 79 -3.68 -16.13 11.59
C SER A 79 -3.88 -14.71 12.13
N PHE A 80 -5.08 -14.17 12.01
CA PHE A 80 -5.48 -12.95 12.68
C PHE A 80 -5.90 -13.26 14.11
N SER A 81 -5.53 -12.40 15.06
CA SER A 81 -6.19 -12.38 16.37
C SER A 81 -7.64 -11.89 16.23
N THR A 82 -8.48 -12.18 17.23
CA THR A 82 -9.89 -11.71 17.23
C THR A 82 -9.99 -10.19 17.16
N ASN A 83 -9.08 -9.48 17.82
CA ASN A 83 -9.05 -8.03 17.83
C ASN A 83 -8.64 -7.47 16.46
N GLU A 84 -7.69 -8.12 15.78
CA GLU A 84 -7.31 -7.73 14.42
C GLU A 84 -8.40 -7.98 13.39
N LEU A 85 -9.19 -9.06 13.55
CA LEU A 85 -10.37 -9.28 12.72
C LEU A 85 -11.43 -8.21 12.98
N GLN A 86 -11.66 -7.88 14.25
CA GLN A 86 -12.62 -6.83 14.59
C GLN A 86 -12.18 -5.47 14.03
N ASP A 87 -10.90 -5.14 14.17
CA ASP A 87 -10.32 -3.93 13.57
C ASP A 87 -10.46 -3.96 12.04
N LEU A 88 -10.16 -5.07 11.37
CA LEU A 88 -10.27 -5.18 9.92
C LEU A 88 -11.65 -4.73 9.38
N PHE A 89 -12.73 -5.07 10.09
CA PHE A 89 -14.11 -4.79 9.70
C PHE A 89 -14.75 -3.57 10.36
N SER A 90 -14.02 -2.78 11.16
CA SER A 90 -14.56 -1.54 11.72
C SER A 90 -14.54 -0.40 10.68
N LEU A 91 -15.35 0.64 10.83
CA LEU A 91 -15.30 1.82 9.95
C LEU A 91 -14.83 3.01 10.77
N SER A 92 -13.81 3.71 10.28
CA SER A 92 -13.30 4.94 10.91
C SER A 92 -13.71 6.16 10.10
N ASP A 93 -14.29 7.16 10.75
CA ASP A 93 -14.63 8.44 10.09
C ASP A 93 -13.40 9.35 10.10
N THR A 94 -12.56 9.23 9.08
CA THR A 94 -11.32 9.99 8.91
C THR A 94 -11.02 10.21 7.42
N PRO A 95 -10.42 11.35 7.04
CA PRO A 95 -9.95 11.57 5.68
C PRO A 95 -8.83 10.61 5.25
N CYS A 96 -8.04 10.05 6.19
CA CYS A 96 -7.02 9.04 5.90
C CYS A 96 -6.55 8.36 7.19
N LEU A 97 -6.95 7.10 7.40
CA LEU A 97 -6.57 6.33 8.58
C LEU A 97 -5.06 6.09 8.65
N THR A 98 -4.41 5.90 7.50
CA THR A 98 -2.97 5.65 7.40
C THR A 98 -2.18 6.85 7.90
N HIS A 99 -2.64 8.06 7.58
CA HIS A 99 -2.03 9.29 8.04
C HIS A 99 -2.17 9.45 9.57
N ASP A 100 -3.34 9.16 10.11
CA ASP A 100 -3.60 9.25 11.56
C ASP A 100 -2.71 8.29 12.35
N LEU A 101 -2.51 7.06 11.83
CA LEU A 101 -1.62 6.07 12.45
C LEU A 101 -0.14 6.48 12.43
N LEU A 102 0.28 7.26 11.44
CA LEU A 102 1.65 7.78 11.34
C LEU A 102 1.89 8.99 12.25
N THR A 103 0.84 9.52 12.91
CA THR A 103 0.89 10.72 13.76
C THR A 103 1.58 11.91 13.09
N CYS A 104 1.36 12.10 11.77
CA CYS A 104 1.92 13.22 11.03
C CYS A 104 1.34 14.55 11.52
N GLY A 105 2.20 15.56 11.72
CA GLY A 105 1.79 16.94 12.01
C GLY A 105 1.30 17.73 10.79
N CYS A 106 1.15 17.09 9.65
CA CYS A 106 0.69 17.70 8.41
C CYS A 106 -0.85 17.71 8.33
N SER A 107 -1.45 18.70 7.66
CA SER A 107 -2.91 18.81 7.51
C SER A 107 -3.44 17.96 6.34
N THR A 108 -3.00 16.69 6.23
CA THR A 108 -3.31 15.73 5.15
C THR A 108 -3.01 16.20 3.71
N ASN A 109 -2.41 17.36 3.57
CA ASN A 109 -2.07 18.05 2.33
C ASN A 109 -0.55 18.13 2.08
N GLY A 110 0.24 17.52 2.97
CA GLY A 110 1.70 17.51 2.90
C GLY A 110 2.37 18.84 3.28
N SER A 111 1.62 19.89 3.64
CA SER A 111 2.21 21.10 4.21
C SER A 111 2.41 20.89 5.71
N VAL A 112 3.67 20.83 6.15
CA VAL A 112 3.99 20.98 7.57
C VAL A 112 3.89 22.47 7.85
N SER A 113 3.04 22.87 8.80
CA SER A 113 3.13 24.24 9.32
C SER A 113 4.48 24.34 10.00
N ASP A 114 5.40 25.15 9.47
CA ASP A 114 6.65 25.47 10.16
C ASP A 114 6.29 26.02 11.54
N VAL A 115 6.37 25.16 12.56
CA VAL A 115 6.30 25.62 13.94
C VAL A 115 7.64 26.31 14.18
N VAL A 116 7.59 27.63 14.09
CA VAL A 116 8.60 28.53 14.63
C VAL A 116 8.80 28.20 16.10
N VAL A 117 9.96 27.63 16.43
CA VAL A 117 10.59 27.74 17.76
C VAL A 117 12.04 28.15 17.54
#